data_AF-A0A3C1WJZ9-F1
#
_entry.id   AF-A0A3C1WJZ9-F1
#
_cell.length_a   1.000
_cell.length_b   1.000
_cell.length_c   1.000
_cell.angle_alpha   90.00
_cell.angle_beta   90.00
_cell.angle_gamma   90.00
#
_symmetry.space_group_name_H-M   'P 1'
#
loop_
_entity.id
_entity.type
_entity.pdbx_description
1 polymer ?
#
loop_
_entity_poly.entity_id
_entity_poly.type
_entity_poly.pdbx_seq_one_letter_code
_entity_poly.pdbx_strand_id
1 'polypeptide(L)' 'MKIIAYKLVKFQIAKELEDTVNVLIKEGWQPLGGVSIANEIMDHCQAMVKYEKA' A
#
# COMPACT_ATOMS: atom_id res chain seq x y z
N MET A 1 1.97 -17.92 4.28
CA MET A 1 1.78 -17.09 3.07
C MET A 1 3.11 -16.44 2.72
N LYS A 2 3.63 -16.65 1.52
CA LYS A 2 4.90 -16.09 1.05
C LYS A 2 4.62 -14.82 0.25
N ILE A 3 5.29 -13.71 0.58
CA ILE A 3 5.20 -12.47 -0.22
C ILE A 3 5.98 -12.68 -1.52
N ILE A 4 5.33 -12.42 -2.66
CA ILE A 4 5.92 -12.55 -4.00
C ILE A 4 6.15 -11.21 -4.69
N ALA A 5 5.48 -10.15 -4.23
CA ALA A 5 5.70 -8.79 -4.70
C ALA A 5 5.38 -7.78 -3.59
N TYR A 6 6.08 -6.65 -3.61
CA TYR A 6 5.85 -5.52 -2.70
C TYR A 6 5.87 -4.20 -3.48
N LYS A 7 5.11 -3.21 -3.02
CA LYS A 7 5.19 -1.83 -3.48
C LYS A 7 4.80 -0.85 -2.36
N LEU A 8 5.32 0.37 -2.45
CA LEU A 8 4.91 1.49 -1.59
C LEU A 8 3.96 2.40 -2.38
N VAL A 9 2.84 2.76 -1.76
CA VAL A 9 1.91 3.76 -2.24
C VAL A 9 2.18 5.03 -1.46
N LYS A 10 2.66 6.07 -2.15
CA LYS A 10 2.79 7.41 -1.59
C LYS A 10 1.49 8.18 -1.81
N PHE A 11 1.09 8.99 -0.85
CA PHE A 11 -0.09 9.82 -0.94
C PHE A 11 0.07 11.08 -0.07
N GLN A 12 -0.70 12.12 -0.38
CA GLN A 12 -0.70 13.37 0.40
C GLN A 12 -2.01 13.55 1.17
N ILE A 13 -3.13 13.01 0.65
CA ILE A 13 -4.43 13.06 1.32
C ILE A 13 -5.07 11.67 1.41
N ALA A 14 -5.90 11.47 2.44
CA ALA A 14 -6.53 10.18 2.71
C ALA A 14 -7.36 9.64 1.53
N LYS A 15 -7.97 10.52 0.73
CA LYS A 15 -8.80 10.11 -0.42
C LYS A 15 -7.97 9.43 -1.53
N GLU A 16 -6.78 9.96 -1.81
CA GLU A 16 -5.86 9.36 -2.80
C GLU A 16 -5.42 7.96 -2.37
N LEU A 17 -5.15 7.80 -1.07
CA LEU A 17 -4.83 6.49 -0.50
C LEU A 17 -6.00 5.52 -0.69
N GLU A 18 -7.21 5.93 -0.29
CA GLU A 18 -8.41 5.09 -0.40
C GLU A 18 -8.63 4.61 -1.83
N ASP A 19 -8.61 5.53 -2.80
CA ASP A 19 -8.84 5.21 -4.21
C ASP A 19 -7.77 4.28 -4.76
N THR A 20 -6.49 4.55 -4.46
CA THR A 20 -5.36 3.74 -4.93
C THR A 20 -5.38 2.34 -4.30
N VAL A 21 -5.62 2.24 -2.98
CA VAL A 21 -5.69 0.95 -2.27
C VAL A 21 -6.84 0.10 -2.81
N ASN A 22 -8.01 0.71 -3.05
CA ASN A 22 -9.16 0.00 -3.59
C ASN A 22 -8.91 -0.56 -5.00
N VAL A 23 -8.18 0.17 -5.86
CA VAL A 23 -7.74 -0.35 -7.16
C VAL A 23 -6.78 -1.52 -7.00
N LEU A 24 -5.77 -1.38 -6.14
CA LEU A 24 -4.78 -2.43 -5.91
C LEU A 24 -5.38 -3.71 -5.30
N ILE A 25 -6.38 -3.57 -4.41
CA ILE A 25 -7.14 -4.71 -3.88
C ILE A 25 -7.83 -5.49 -5.01
N LYS A 26 -8.45 -4.80 -5.98
CA LYS A 26 -9.06 -5.45 -7.15
C LYS A 26 -8.04 -6.18 -8.04
N GLU A 27 -6.79 -5.71 -8.05
CA GLU A 27 -5.66 -6.36 -8.73
C GLU A 27 -5.00 -7.48 -7.93
N GLY A 28 -5.52 -7.80 -6.73
CA GLY A 28 -5.03 -8.86 -5.86
C GLY A 28 -3.88 -8.47 -4.93
N TRP A 29 -3.61 -7.18 -4.74
CA TRP A 29 -2.73 -6.68 -3.68
C TRP A 29 -3.46 -6.59 -2.35
N GLN A 30 -2.71 -6.55 -1.26
CA GLN A 30 -3.23 -6.35 0.09
C GLN A 30 -2.38 -5.33 0.85
N PRO A 31 -2.98 -4.47 1.70
CA PRO A 31 -2.22 -3.60 2.58
C PRO A 31 -1.44 -4.45 3.60
N LEU A 32 -0.19 -4.05 3.84
CA LEU A 32 0.68 -4.64 4.86
C LEU A 32 0.92 -3.62 5.96
N GLY A 33 0.38 -3.88 7.15
CA GLY A 33 0.48 -2.96 8.28
C GLY A 33 -0.31 -1.67 8.07
N GLY A 34 0.05 -0.61 8.81
CA GLY A 34 -0.56 0.71 8.72
C GLY A 34 0.20 1.67 7.82
N VAL A 35 -0.28 2.92 7.79
CA VAL A 35 0.38 4.04 7.13
C VAL A 35 1.63 4.46 7.93
N SER A 36 2.71 4.76 7.23
CA SER A 36 3.90 5.40 7.79
C SER A 36 4.10 6.80 7.21
N ILE A 37 4.86 7.63 7.93
CA ILE A 37 5.31 8.94 7.45
C ILE A 37 6.81 8.82 7.17
N ALA A 38 7.21 9.07 5.93
CA ALA A 38 8.60 9.08 5.52
C ALA A 38 9.14 10.53 5.50
N ASN A 39 10.12 10.80 6.37
CA ASN A 39 10.90 12.05 6.44
C ASN A 39 10.14 13.31 6.89
N GLU A 40 10.90 14.40 7.08
CA GLU A 40 10.45 15.73 7.52
C GLU A 40 9.48 16.42 6.54
N ILE A 41 9.36 15.90 5.31
CA ILE A 41 8.50 16.43 4.23
C ILE A 41 7.06 15.88 4.31
N MET A 42 6.76 15.04 5.32
CA MET A 42 5.43 14.44 5.55
C MET A 42 4.92 13.54 4.42
N ASP A 43 5.79 12.84 3.68
CA ASP A 43 5.36 11.85 2.68
C ASP A 43 4.64 10.68 3.38
N HIS A 44 3.32 10.57 3.23
CA HIS A 44 2.56 9.44 3.77
C HIS A 44 2.66 8.24 2.84
N CYS A 45 2.88 7.07 3.42
CA CYS A 45 3.14 5.84 2.68
C CYS A 45 2.30 4.67 3.22
N GLN A 46 1.73 3.87 2.32
CA GLN A 46 1.13 2.57 2.63
C GLN A 46 1.89 1.48 1.88
N ALA A 47 2.33 0.44 2.60
CA ALA A 47 2.90 -0.74 1.97
C ALA A 47 1.78 -1.67 1.44
N MET A 48 1.98 -2.20 0.23
CA MET A 48 1.07 -3.15 -0.41
C MET A 48 1.86 -4.38 -0.86
N VAL A 49 1.30 -5.57 -0.69
CA VAL A 49 1.95 -6.84 -1.04
C VAL A 49 1.04 -7.77 -1.84
N LYS A 50 1.64 -8.65 -2.64
CA LYS A 50 0.99 -9.84 -3.18
C LYS A 50 1.57 -11.08 -2.52
N TYR A 51 0.71 -12.03 -2.22
CA TYR A 51 1.11 -13.33 -1.70
C TYR A 51 1.05 -14.38 -2.81
N GLU A 52 1.92 -15.38 -2.71
CA GLU A 52 1.78 -16.64 -3.43
C GLU A 52 0.39 -17.20 -3.13
N LYS A 53 -0.40 -17.48 -4.18
CA LYS A 53 -1.70 -18.14 -4.01
C LYS A 53 -1.44 -19.51 -3.38
N ALA A 54 -2.22 -19.83 -2.35
CA ALA A 54 -2.22 -21.15 -1.73
C ALA A 54 -2.68 -22.23 -2.71
#